data_AF-C8RY19-F1
#
_entry.id   AF-C8RY19-F1
#
_cell.length_a   1.000
_cell.length_b   1.000
_cell.length_c   1.000
_cell.angle_alpha   90.00
_cell.angle_beta   90.00
_cell.angle_gamma   90.00
#
_symmetry.space_group_name_H-M   'P 1'
#
loop_
_entity.id
_entity.type
_entity.pdbx_description
1 polymer ?
#
loop_
_entity_poly.entity_id
_entity_poly.type
_entity_poly.pdbx_seq_one_letter_code
_entity_poly.pdbx_strand_id
1 'polypeptide(L)'
;MRLSVLLLAMLPTFALAEDGVVTLDCRVVTACDADGKCTPQDRPASFRLQRQAGSDVLLVYDAVSAPVTSGGDDNGPLSWSEGRGDSQTMLATGYSDDDRVNMVWHSSNSGTDDTPGQTRFLSCVDPE
;
A
#
# COMPACT_ATOMS: atom_id res chain seq x y z
N MET A 1 -39.25 10.89 -3.29
CA MET A 1 -38.24 10.16 -4.10
C MET A 1 -36.88 10.40 -3.45
N ARG A 2 -36.28 9.37 -2.84
CA ARG A 2 -34.94 9.45 -2.25
C ARG A 2 -33.93 9.28 -3.38
N LEU A 3 -33.16 10.33 -3.64
CA LEU A 3 -32.03 10.30 -4.57
C LEU A 3 -30.90 9.51 -3.88
N SER A 4 -30.76 8.23 -4.21
CA SER A 4 -29.55 7.47 -3.89
C SER A 4 -28.45 7.98 -4.80
N VAL A 5 -27.65 8.92 -4.32
CA VAL A 5 -26.40 9.31 -4.97
C VAL A 5 -25.45 8.11 -4.86
N LEU A 6 -25.28 7.38 -5.97
CA LEU A 6 -24.15 6.46 -6.14
C LEU A 6 -22.88 7.30 -6.11
N LEU A 7 -22.26 7.38 -4.94
CA LEU A 7 -20.88 7.85 -4.81
C LEU A 7 -19.99 6.73 -5.34
N LEU A 8 -19.73 6.71 -6.65
CA LEU A 8 -18.57 5.99 -7.16
C LEU A 8 -17.36 6.66 -6.49
N ALA A 9 -16.69 5.94 -5.60
CA ALA A 9 -15.38 6.33 -5.12
C ALA A 9 -14.47 6.43 -6.35
N MET A 10 -14.28 7.65 -6.86
CA MET A 10 -13.20 7.97 -7.78
C MET A 10 -11.93 7.92 -6.95
N LEU A 11 -11.43 6.71 -6.73
CA LEU A 11 -10.05 6.53 -6.30
C LEU A 11 -9.14 7.03 -7.43
N PRO A 12 -7.96 7.57 -7.09
CA PRO A 12 -7.08 8.18 -8.06
C PRO A 12 -6.55 7.03 -8.94
N THR A 13 -6.90 7.05 -10.23
CA THR A 13 -6.35 6.09 -11.17
C THR A 13 -4.87 6.40 -11.29
N PHE A 14 -3.99 5.56 -10.71
CA PHE A 14 -2.55 5.69 -10.88
C PHE A 14 -2.17 5.34 -12.33
N ALA A 15 -2.42 6.25 -13.26
CA ALA A 15 -2.06 6.13 -14.66
C ALA A 15 -0.54 6.34 -14.80
N LEU A 16 0.24 5.34 -14.41
CA LEU A 16 1.68 5.29 -14.65
C LEU A 16 1.92 5.27 -16.16
N ALA A 17 2.59 6.31 -16.69
CA ALA A 17 3.15 6.29 -18.04
C ALA A 17 4.09 5.08 -18.22
N GLU A 18 4.42 4.71 -19.47
CA GLU A 18 5.55 3.81 -19.72
C GLU A 18 6.80 4.42 -19.04
N ASP A 19 7.44 3.67 -18.13
CA ASP A 19 8.51 4.12 -17.22
C ASP A 19 8.12 5.12 -16.11
N GLY A 20 6.82 5.24 -15.81
CA GLY A 20 6.32 6.05 -14.71
C GLY A 20 6.79 5.53 -13.34
N VAL A 21 7.20 6.46 -12.49
CA VAL A 21 7.49 6.23 -11.08
C VAL A 21 6.52 7.04 -10.24
N VAL A 22 5.76 6.37 -9.38
CA VAL A 22 4.92 7.00 -8.34
C VAL A 22 5.56 6.75 -6.99
N THR A 23 5.66 7.80 -6.18
CA THR A 23 6.11 7.70 -4.79
C THR A 23 4.94 8.00 -3.88
N LEU A 24 4.65 7.07 -2.98
CA LEU A 24 3.66 7.21 -1.92
C LEU A 24 4.38 7.65 -0.65
N ASP A 25 4.30 8.95 -0.36
CA ASP A 25 4.87 9.51 0.86
C ASP A 25 3.86 9.46 2.01
N CYS A 26 4.11 8.53 2.93
CA CYS A 26 3.20 8.16 3.99
C CYS A 26 3.75 8.48 5.38
N ARG A 27 2.83 8.56 6.33
CA ARG A 27 3.12 8.47 7.77
C ARG A 27 2.45 7.23 8.34
N VAL A 28 3.18 6.45 9.13
CA VAL A 28 2.61 5.40 9.97
C VAL A 28 1.92 6.07 11.14
N VAL A 29 0.59 6.03 11.16
CA VAL A 29 -0.23 6.63 12.23
C VAL A 29 -0.53 5.63 13.35
N THR A 30 -0.60 4.34 13.01
CA THR A 30 -0.78 3.24 13.97
C THR A 30 -0.01 2.02 13.49
N ALA A 31 0.67 1.34 14.41
CA ALA A 31 1.29 0.04 14.14
C ALA A 31 0.76 -1.01 15.14
N CYS A 32 0.38 -2.17 14.62
CA CYS A 32 -0.06 -3.32 15.39
C CYS A 32 0.92 -4.47 15.20
N ASP A 33 1.26 -5.14 16.30
CA ASP A 33 2.05 -6.37 16.29
C ASP A 33 1.20 -7.61 15.96
N ALA A 34 1.86 -8.77 15.90
CA ALA A 34 1.22 -10.06 15.61
C ALA A 34 0.18 -10.49 16.66
N ASP A 35 0.26 -9.97 17.89
CA ASP A 35 -0.72 -10.22 18.95
C ASP A 35 -1.93 -9.27 18.84
N GLY A 36 -1.94 -8.38 17.84
CA GLY A 36 -3.00 -7.40 17.61
C GLY A 36 -2.92 -6.17 18.51
N LYS A 37 -1.82 -5.97 19.24
CA LYS A 37 -1.64 -4.80 20.10
C LYS A 37 -1.22 -3.62 19.24
N CYS A 38 -2.08 -2.61 19.17
CA CYS A 38 -1.87 -1.42 18.38
C CYS A 38 -1.32 -0.26 19.21
N THR A 39 -0.36 0.48 18.64
CA THR A 39 0.22 1.68 19.23
C THR A 39 0.19 2.82 18.22
N PRO A 40 -0.26 4.03 18.61
CA PRO A 40 -0.09 5.22 17.78
C PRO A 40 1.38 5.45 17.48
N GLN A 41 1.68 5.84 16.24
CA GLN A 41 3.01 6.23 15.80
C GLN A 41 2.93 7.52 14.98
N ASP A 42 4.09 8.14 14.81
CA ASP A 42 4.26 9.24 13.86
C ASP A 42 5.62 9.10 13.19
N ARG A 43 5.73 8.14 12.26
CA ARG A 43 6.98 7.85 11.55
C ARG A 43 6.78 7.95 10.03
N PRO A 44 7.75 8.51 9.29
CA PRO A 44 7.69 8.50 7.83
C PRO A 44 7.79 7.07 7.28
N ALA A 45 7.12 6.83 6.17
CA ALA A 45 7.25 5.64 5.33
C ALA A 45 7.11 6.09 3.87
N SER A 46 7.94 5.57 2.97
CA SER A 46 7.87 5.91 1.55
C SER A 46 7.88 4.62 0.74
N PHE A 47 6.95 4.50 -0.19
CA PHE A 47 6.82 3.36 -1.08
C PHE A 47 6.93 3.86 -2.52
N ARG A 48 7.70 3.17 -3.35
CA ARG A 48 7.89 3.58 -4.74
C ARG A 48 7.36 2.51 -5.67
N LEU A 49 6.38 2.87 -6.47
CA LEU A 49 5.82 2.05 -7.54
C LEU A 49 6.52 2.44 -8.84
N GLN A 50 7.17 1.49 -9.48
CA GLN A 50 7.87 1.70 -10.75
C GLN A 50 7.31 0.74 -11.79
N ARG A 51 6.73 1.29 -12.86
CA ARG A 51 6.35 0.48 -14.02
C ARG A 51 7.60 0.08 -14.79
N GLN A 52 7.71 -1.19 -15.16
CA GLN A 52 8.74 -1.71 -16.06
C GLN A 52 8.16 -1.94 -17.45
N ALA A 53 9.04 -2.02 -18.45
CA ALA A 53 8.67 -2.43 -19.79
C ALA A 53 7.97 -3.80 -19.76
N GLY A 54 6.77 -3.90 -20.33
CA GLY A 54 5.99 -5.14 -20.32
C GLY A 54 4.87 -5.21 -19.26
N SER A 55 4.46 -4.07 -18.69
CA SER A 55 3.32 -3.91 -17.74
C SER A 55 3.51 -4.46 -16.33
N ASP A 56 4.69 -4.94 -15.99
CA ASP A 56 5.02 -5.30 -14.62
C ASP A 56 5.25 -4.04 -13.76
N VAL A 57 4.65 -4.00 -12.57
CA VAL A 57 4.90 -2.95 -11.58
C VAL A 57 5.83 -3.52 -10.51
N LEU A 58 6.93 -2.84 -10.22
CA LEU A 58 7.76 -3.11 -9.06
C LEU A 58 7.35 -2.21 -7.91
N LEU A 59 7.19 -2.77 -6.72
CA LEU A 59 7.19 -2.01 -5.48
C LEU A 59 8.62 -2.02 -4.93
N VAL A 60 9.10 -0.83 -4.58
CA VAL A 60 10.34 -0.63 -3.84
C VAL A 60 10.01 -0.06 -2.47
N TYR A 61 10.41 -0.79 -1.43
CA TYR A 61 10.26 -0.42 -0.04
C TYR A 61 11.58 -0.73 0.69
N ASP A 62 12.09 0.27 1.42
CA ASP A 62 13.45 0.24 1.99
C ASP A 62 14.53 -0.20 0.97
N ALA A 63 15.21 -1.31 1.22
CA ALA A 63 16.29 -1.83 0.36
C ALA A 63 15.82 -2.95 -0.60
N VAL A 64 14.52 -3.22 -0.65
CA VAL A 64 13.95 -4.35 -1.38
C VAL A 64 13.06 -3.88 -2.52
N SER A 65 13.16 -4.59 -3.65
CA SER A 65 12.31 -4.40 -4.81
C SER A 65 11.67 -5.73 -5.20
N ALA A 66 10.35 -5.76 -5.31
CA ALA A 66 9.61 -6.96 -5.66
C ALA A 66 8.52 -6.66 -6.71
N PRO A 67 8.24 -7.61 -7.63
CA PRO A 67 7.11 -7.47 -8.53
C PRO A 67 5.81 -7.50 -7.75
N VAL A 68 4.93 -6.55 -8.10
CA VAL A 68 3.58 -6.46 -7.57
C VAL A 68 2.68 -7.40 -8.36
N THR A 69 1.94 -8.24 -7.65
CA THR A 69 0.76 -8.91 -8.15
C THR A 69 -0.46 -8.05 -7.79
N SER A 70 -1.05 -7.35 -8.77
CA SER A 70 -2.35 -6.70 -8.58
C SER A 70 -3.45 -7.75 -8.71
N GLY A 71 -4.50 -7.60 -7.91
CA GLY A 71 -5.69 -8.47 -7.92
C GLY A 71 -6.58 -8.34 -9.16
N GLY A 72 -6.02 -8.16 -10.36
CA GLY A 72 -6.75 -8.09 -11.62
C GLY A 72 -7.34 -6.72 -11.98
N ASP A 73 -7.27 -5.73 -11.09
CA ASP A 73 -7.68 -4.35 -11.32
C ASP A 73 -6.59 -3.35 -10.88
N ASP A 74 -6.48 -2.24 -11.60
CA ASP A 74 -5.50 -1.17 -11.33
C ASP A 74 -5.72 -0.50 -9.95
N ASN A 75 -6.86 -0.79 -9.30
CA ASN A 75 -7.26 -0.27 -7.99
C ASN A 75 -7.29 -1.34 -6.90
N GLY A 76 -6.86 -2.56 -7.20
CA GLY A 76 -6.87 -3.67 -6.26
C GLY A 76 -5.79 -3.55 -5.20
N PRO A 77 -5.84 -4.42 -4.17
CA PRO A 77 -4.73 -4.53 -3.21
C PRO A 77 -3.42 -4.82 -3.95
N LEU A 78 -2.39 -4.03 -3.63
CA LEU A 78 -1.04 -4.27 -4.11
C LEU A 78 -0.45 -5.38 -3.25
N SER A 79 -0.13 -6.53 -3.85
CA SER A 79 0.52 -7.63 -3.15
C SER A 79 1.91 -7.86 -3.71
N TRP A 80 2.88 -8.17 -2.85
CA TRP A 80 4.23 -8.52 -3.26
C TRP A 80 4.85 -9.48 -2.25
N SER A 81 5.98 -10.07 -2.63
CA SER A 81 6.73 -10.98 -1.78
C SER A 81 8.22 -10.75 -1.96
N GLU A 82 8.94 -10.61 -0.84
CA GLU A 82 10.39 -10.40 -0.82
C GLU A 82 11.18 -11.72 -0.75
N GLY A 83 10.48 -12.85 -0.80
CA GLY A 83 11.08 -14.18 -0.72
C GLY A 83 10.13 -15.23 -0.18
N ARG A 84 10.63 -16.45 0.03
CA ARG A 84 9.80 -17.54 0.56
C ARG A 84 9.38 -17.24 2.00
N GLY A 85 8.11 -16.91 2.17
CA GLY A 85 7.49 -16.76 3.48
C GLY A 85 7.18 -15.31 3.86
N ASP A 86 7.78 -14.32 3.21
CA ASP A 86 7.41 -12.91 3.39
C ASP A 86 6.43 -12.49 2.29
N SER A 87 5.17 -12.34 2.68
CA SER A 87 4.09 -11.86 1.83
C SER A 87 3.55 -10.57 2.41
N GLN A 88 3.39 -9.58 1.55
CA GLN A 88 2.98 -8.24 1.94
C GLN A 88 1.82 -7.78 1.07
N THR A 89 0.93 -6.99 1.66
CA THR A 89 -0.25 -6.46 0.98
C THR A 89 -0.47 -5.02 1.43
N MET A 90 -0.78 -4.15 0.48
CA MET A 90 -1.17 -2.77 0.73
C MET A 90 -2.53 -2.51 0.11
N LEU A 91 -3.43 -1.95 0.91
CA LEU A 91 -4.81 -1.69 0.52
C LEU A 91 -5.16 -0.24 0.83
N ALA A 92 -5.66 0.49 -0.16
CA ALA A 92 -6.30 1.78 0.07
C ALA A 92 -7.65 1.57 0.76
N THR A 93 -7.88 2.28 1.87
CA THR A 93 -9.10 2.17 2.68
C THR A 93 -10.03 3.38 2.55
N GLY A 94 -9.58 4.45 1.89
CA GLY A 94 -10.36 5.67 1.65
C GLY A 94 -9.51 6.93 1.75
N TYR A 95 -10.18 8.06 1.91
CA TYR A 95 -9.55 9.38 2.04
C TYR A 95 -9.84 10.01 3.41
N SER A 96 -8.92 10.83 3.88
CA SER A 96 -9.11 11.73 5.03
C SER A 96 -9.60 13.10 4.58
N ASP A 97 -10.09 13.90 5.52
CA ASP A 97 -10.62 15.25 5.27
C ASP A 97 -9.56 16.25 4.72
N ASP A 98 -8.28 15.88 4.77
CA ASP A 98 -7.13 16.65 4.27
C ASP A 98 -6.56 16.10 2.95
N ASP A 99 -7.40 15.43 2.15
CA ASP A 99 -7.06 14.84 0.85
C ASP A 99 -5.92 13.80 0.90
N ARG A 100 -5.68 13.21 2.08
CA ARG A 100 -4.71 12.11 2.25
C ARG A 100 -5.36 10.76 1.99
N VAL A 101 -4.66 9.88 1.30
CA VAL A 101 -5.09 8.49 1.11
C VAL A 101 -4.77 7.70 2.38
N ASN A 102 -5.79 7.10 2.97
CA ASN A 102 -5.62 6.17 4.07
C ASN A 102 -5.34 4.77 3.51
N MET A 103 -4.29 4.14 3.98
CA MET A 103 -3.90 2.80 3.55
C MET A 103 -3.64 1.88 4.74
N VAL A 104 -3.79 0.58 4.51
CA VAL A 104 -3.36 -0.47 5.42
C VAL A 104 -2.29 -1.28 4.73
N TRP A 105 -1.12 -1.35 5.33
CA TRP A 105 -0.04 -2.24 4.93
C TRP A 105 0.05 -3.39 5.93
N HIS A 106 -0.03 -4.60 5.42
CA HIS A 106 0.11 -5.83 6.16
C HIS A 106 1.33 -6.58 5.64
N SER A 107 2.23 -6.96 6.54
CA SER A 107 3.33 -7.90 6.25
C SER A 107 3.09 -9.15 7.08
N SER A 108 3.17 -10.29 6.40
CA SER A 108 3.12 -11.61 6.99
C SER A 108 4.42 -12.32 6.70
N ASN A 109 5.11 -12.73 7.76
CA ASN A 109 6.27 -13.60 7.63
C ASN A 109 5.92 -14.98 8.18
N SER A 110 5.93 -15.96 7.29
CA SER A 110 5.77 -17.40 7.57
C SER A 110 7.08 -18.17 7.36
N GLY A 111 8.17 -17.46 7.03
CA GLY A 111 9.52 -17.99 6.93
C GLY A 111 10.19 -18.17 8.28
N THR A 112 11.43 -18.65 8.27
CA THR A 112 12.27 -18.83 9.48
C THR A 112 12.90 -17.54 9.99
N ASP A 113 12.68 -16.42 9.30
CA ASP A 113 13.20 -15.13 9.72
C ASP A 113 12.32 -14.58 10.84
N ASP A 114 12.93 -14.28 12.00
CA ASP A 114 12.28 -13.90 13.26
C ASP A 114 11.52 -12.56 13.23
N THR A 115 11.23 -11.98 12.06
CA THR A 115 10.45 -10.75 11.96
C THR A 115 8.96 -11.12 12.04
N PRO A 116 8.26 -10.84 13.16
CA PRO A 116 6.83 -11.13 13.26
C PRO A 116 6.05 -10.31 12.24
N GLY A 117 4.93 -10.88 11.78
CA GLY A 117 3.97 -10.14 10.96
C GLY A 117 3.51 -8.85 11.67
N GLN A 118 3.22 -7.84 10.87
CA GLN A 118 2.83 -6.51 11.36
C GLN A 118 1.73 -5.92 10.48
N THR A 119 0.88 -5.12 11.10
CA THR A 119 -0.09 -4.27 10.39
C THR A 119 0.22 -2.82 10.68
N ARG A 120 0.29 -1.99 9.64
CA ARG A 120 0.50 -0.55 9.74
C ARG A 120 -0.63 0.18 9.05
N PHE A 121 -1.19 1.15 9.75
CA PHE A 121 -2.14 2.11 9.21
C PHE A 121 -1.34 3.34 8.77
N LEU A 122 -1.53 3.71 7.52
CA LEU A 122 -0.76 4.73 6.82
C LEU A 122 -1.69 5.88 6.42
N SER A 123 -1.16 7.08 6.50
CA SER A 123 -1.76 8.28 5.90
C SER A 123 -0.78 8.83 4.88
N CYS A 124 -1.13 8.70 3.61
CA CYS A 124 -0.27 9.02 2.46
C CYS A 124 -0.71 10.32 1.80
N VAL A 125 0.25 11.11 1.34
CA VAL A 125 -0.04 12.21 0.40
C VAL A 125 -0.54 11.56 -0.90
N ASP A 126 -1.65 12.04 -1.45
CA ASP A 126 -2.09 11.61 -2.77
C ASP A 126 -1.02 12.02 -3.79
N PRO A 127 -0.39 11.08 -4.51
CA PRO A 127 0.64 11.44 -5.48
C PRO A 127 0.02 12.20 -6.64
N GLU A 128 0.64 13.32 -7.03
CA GLU A 128 0.22 14.15 -8.18
C GLU A 128 0.40 13.46 -9.54
#